data_AF-A0A0D1YEA9-F1
#
_entry.id   AF-A0A0D1YEA9-F1
#
_cell.length_a   1.000
_cell.length_b   1.000
_cell.length_c   1.000
_cell.angle_alpha   90.00
_cell.angle_beta   90.00
_cell.angle_gamma   90.00
#
_symmetry.space_group_name_H-M   'P 1'
#
loop_
_entity.id
_entity.type
_entity.pdbx_description
1 polymer ?
#
loop_
_entity_poly.entity_id
_entity_poly.type
_entity_poly.pdbx_seq_one_letter_code
_entity_poly.pdbx_strand_id
1 'polypeptide(L)'
;MLRYSTQDAFWNRESDAQAAKSASRIGRLRDPNRPRKLTEKQSRQVRQRPSVLQLLETRNRVRRLILQEFRELRMAVGEPIHDEYQELRRILNSTVRAEERALLKRIQQEYNDTAPIEAIQRQIKAVRDPRDTPNPERDPQQIKIPERRRMAEAAMSDPAVFVGHKALSRHIKCSLNIIALCRRRERRSVRPRCSGGQVPPESTVPSPQPSKPSANHETVGPLTCQKNQCLFCLFSDLPQEDREKQYARKHCLQRHAERCRLGQFRDGDLIPCPDILACRGMVFNGKEHFKNHAASIHRFIL
;
A
#
# COMPACT_ATOMS: atom_id res chain seq x y z
N MET A 1 -10.56 -11.80 -7.97
CA MET A 1 -9.48 -12.63 -8.52
C MET A 1 -10.07 -13.14 -9.79
N LEU A 2 -9.67 -12.59 -10.93
CA LEU A 2 -10.20 -13.02 -12.21
C LEU A 2 -9.73 -14.46 -12.39
N ARG A 3 -10.67 -15.41 -12.34
CA ARG A 3 -10.39 -16.84 -12.54
C ARG A 3 -10.48 -17.22 -14.02
N TYR A 4 -11.02 -16.32 -14.83
CA TYR A 4 -11.32 -16.50 -16.24
C TYR A 4 -11.01 -15.19 -16.97
N SER A 5 -10.34 -15.32 -18.10
CA SER A 5 -10.13 -14.23 -19.04
C SER A 5 -11.34 -14.19 -19.98
N THR A 6 -12.11 -13.10 -19.92
CA THR A 6 -13.28 -12.91 -20.79
C THR A 6 -12.88 -12.86 -22.27
N GLN A 7 -11.66 -12.38 -22.55
CA GLN A 7 -11.08 -12.43 -23.89
C GLN A 7 -10.81 -13.87 -24.33
N ASP A 8 -10.21 -14.71 -23.48
CA ASP A 8 -9.93 -16.10 -23.86
C ASP A 8 -11.22 -16.91 -24.01
N ALA A 9 -12.24 -16.65 -23.19
CA ALA A 9 -13.56 -17.23 -23.35
C ALA A 9 -14.24 -16.81 -24.67
N PHE A 10 -14.11 -15.55 -25.07
CA PHE A 10 -14.61 -15.06 -26.37
C PHE A 10 -13.87 -15.70 -27.55
N TRP A 11 -12.56 -15.89 -27.42
CA TRP A 11 -11.71 -16.48 -28.46
C TRP A 11 -11.63 -18.02 -28.41
N ASN A 12 -12.43 -18.70 -27.58
CA ASN A 12 -12.38 -20.15 -27.36
C ASN A 12 -10.95 -20.69 -27.09
N ARG A 13 -10.15 -19.95 -26.31
CA ARG A 13 -8.80 -20.36 -25.91
C ARG A 13 -8.82 -21.00 -24.53
N GLU A 14 -7.89 -21.93 -24.30
CA GLU A 14 -7.68 -22.45 -22.96
C GLU A 14 -7.27 -21.31 -22.01
N SER A 15 -8.10 -21.11 -20.98
CA SER A 15 -7.86 -20.08 -19.98
C SER A 15 -6.64 -20.46 -19.13
N ASP A 16 -5.52 -19.75 -19.27
CA ASP A 16 -4.43 -19.84 -18.31
C ASP A 16 -4.83 -19.12 -17.01
N ALA A 17 -5.36 -19.91 -16.07
CA ALA A 17 -5.76 -19.45 -14.74
C ALA A 17 -4.60 -18.82 -13.96
N GLN A 18 -3.36 -19.22 -14.23
CA GLN A 18 -2.16 -18.69 -13.57
C GLN A 18 -1.78 -17.32 -14.16
N ALA A 19 -1.87 -17.14 -15.47
CA ALA A 19 -1.71 -15.84 -16.13
C ALA A 19 -2.79 -14.85 -15.68
N ALA A 20 -4.07 -15.23 -15.70
CA ALA A 20 -5.18 -14.39 -15.25
C ALA A 20 -5.05 -13.98 -13.77
N LYS A 21 -4.58 -14.91 -12.92
CA LYS A 21 -4.25 -14.67 -11.52
C LYS A 21 -3.06 -13.74 -11.33
N SER A 22 -2.03 -13.86 -12.16
CA SER A 22 -0.84 -13.00 -12.13
C SER A 22 -1.15 -11.60 -12.62
N ALA A 23 -1.91 -11.48 -13.71
CA ALA A 23 -2.43 -10.23 -14.22
C ALA A 23 -3.32 -9.53 -13.18
N SER A 24 -4.23 -10.26 -12.52
CA SER A 24 -5.06 -9.75 -11.40
C SER A 24 -4.26 -9.19 -10.22
N ARG A 25 -2.98 -9.58 -10.05
CA ARG A 25 -2.09 -9.05 -9.00
C ARG A 25 -1.42 -7.74 -9.41
N ILE A 26 -1.39 -7.43 -10.71
CA ILE A 26 -1.01 -6.11 -11.20
C ILE A 26 -2.13 -5.15 -10.79
N GLY A 27 -1.83 -4.17 -9.94
CA GLY A 27 -2.83 -3.35 -9.23
C GLY A 27 -3.86 -2.63 -10.11
N ARG A 28 -3.65 -2.57 -11.42
CA ARG A 28 -4.59 -2.06 -12.45
C ARG A 28 -5.75 -2.98 -12.80
N LEU A 29 -5.60 -4.30 -12.64
CA LEU A 29 -6.60 -5.29 -13.03
C LEU A 29 -7.55 -5.66 -11.88
N ARG A 30 -7.50 -4.90 -10.79
CA ARG A 30 -8.29 -5.19 -9.60
C ARG A 30 -9.55 -4.33 -9.62
N ASP A 31 -10.65 -4.96 -10.02
CA ASP A 31 -11.98 -4.39 -10.06
C ASP A 31 -12.25 -3.45 -8.86
N PRO A 32 -12.53 -2.15 -9.11
CA PRO A 32 -12.77 -1.17 -8.06
C PRO A 32 -14.05 -1.47 -7.27
N ASN A 33 -15.04 -2.11 -7.89
CA ASN A 33 -16.34 -2.39 -7.31
C ASN A 33 -16.36 -3.69 -6.48
N ARG A 34 -15.33 -4.54 -6.60
CA ARG A 34 -15.23 -5.77 -5.81
C ARG A 34 -15.12 -5.50 -4.30
N PRO A 35 -16.00 -6.07 -3.45
CA PRO A 35 -15.98 -5.84 -2.01
C PRO A 35 -14.64 -6.15 -1.34
N ARG A 36 -14.07 -5.16 -0.63
CA ARG A 36 -12.74 -5.27 0.01
C ARG A 36 -12.80 -5.45 1.52
N LYS A 37 -13.88 -4.98 2.13
CA LYS A 37 -14.15 -5.05 3.56
C LYS A 37 -15.64 -5.35 3.74
N LEU A 38 -15.98 -5.96 4.85
CA LEU A 38 -17.37 -6.06 5.27
C LEU A 38 -17.91 -4.66 5.58
N THR A 39 -19.19 -4.45 5.30
CA THR A 39 -19.90 -3.29 5.82
C THR A 39 -20.05 -3.40 7.34
N GLU A 40 -20.35 -2.29 7.99
CA GLU A 40 -20.55 -2.29 9.44
C GLU A 40 -21.72 -3.19 9.84
N LYS A 41 -22.81 -3.20 9.05
CA LYS A 41 -23.95 -4.09 9.24
C LYS A 41 -23.55 -5.57 9.16
N GLN A 42 -22.77 -5.95 8.14
CA GLN A 42 -22.26 -7.33 7.99
C GLN A 42 -21.33 -7.72 9.14
N SER A 43 -20.49 -6.79 9.60
CA SER A 43 -19.59 -7.03 10.73
C SER A 43 -20.35 -7.23 12.04
N ARG A 44 -21.46 -6.49 12.25
CA ARG A 44 -22.36 -6.69 13.40
C ARG A 44 -23.07 -8.04 13.33
N GLN A 45 -23.53 -8.46 12.15
CA GLN A 45 -24.14 -9.78 11.95
C GLN A 45 -23.20 -10.93 12.32
N VAL A 46 -21.90 -10.81 12.01
CA VAL A 46 -20.91 -11.82 12.43
C VAL A 46 -20.83 -11.93 13.95
N ARG A 47 -20.93 -10.80 14.68
CA ARG A 47 -20.89 -10.78 16.15
C ARG A 47 -22.14 -11.36 16.80
N GLN A 48 -23.24 -11.47 16.05
CA GLN A 48 -24.49 -12.10 16.48
C GLN A 48 -24.53 -13.60 16.18
N ARG A 49 -23.46 -14.20 15.63
CA ARG A 49 -23.43 -15.64 15.37
C ARG A 49 -23.45 -16.44 16.69
N PRO A 50 -24.16 -17.58 16.74
CA PRO A 50 -24.25 -18.39 17.95
C PRO A 50 -22.88 -18.76 18.55
N SER A 51 -21.91 -19.13 17.71
CA SER A 51 -20.55 -19.47 18.12
C SER A 51 -19.83 -18.32 18.83
N VAL A 52 -20.05 -17.08 18.38
CA VAL A 52 -19.47 -15.87 18.99
C VAL A 52 -20.21 -15.51 20.28
N LEU A 53 -21.53 -15.63 20.30
CA LEU A 53 -22.36 -15.35 21.47
C LEU A 53 -22.04 -16.29 22.64
N GLN A 54 -21.92 -17.60 22.37
CA GLN A 54 -21.52 -18.58 23.38
C GLN A 54 -20.15 -18.24 24.00
N LEU A 55 -19.16 -17.92 23.17
CA LEU A 55 -17.84 -17.50 23.66
C LEU A 55 -17.89 -16.20 24.46
N LEU A 56 -18.75 -15.25 24.07
CA LEU A 56 -18.98 -14.02 24.81
C LEU A 56 -19.58 -14.29 26.19
N GLU A 57 -20.57 -15.18 26.27
CA GLU A 57 -21.21 -15.60 27.51
C GLU A 57 -20.24 -16.28 28.46
N THR A 58 -19.48 -17.28 27.98
CA THR A 58 -18.47 -17.98 28.79
C THR A 58 -17.43 -17.01 29.32
N ARG A 59 -16.88 -16.14 28.46
CA ARG A 59 -15.93 -15.09 28.86
C ARG A 59 -16.54 -14.15 29.91
N ASN A 60 -17.81 -13.75 29.74
CA ASN A 60 -18.49 -12.88 30.70
C ASN A 60 -18.76 -13.57 32.05
N ARG A 61 -18.98 -14.89 32.05
CA ARG A 61 -19.09 -15.68 33.27
C ARG A 61 -17.77 -15.68 34.04
N VAL A 62 -16.66 -16.03 33.39
CA VAL A 62 -15.32 -16.01 34.01
C VAL A 62 -14.96 -14.60 34.49
N ARG A 63 -15.27 -13.57 33.70
CA ARG A 63 -15.09 -12.17 34.11
C ARG A 63 -15.84 -11.84 35.40
N ARG A 64 -17.08 -12.32 35.56
CA ARG A 64 -17.87 -12.08 36.77
C ARG A 64 -17.28 -12.78 37.98
N LEU A 65 -16.78 -14.02 37.82
CA LEU A 65 -16.10 -14.74 38.90
C LEU A 65 -14.86 -13.99 39.38
N ILE A 66 -14.01 -13.54 38.45
CA ILE A 66 -12.83 -12.71 38.76
C ILE A 66 -13.23 -11.43 39.53
N LEU A 67 -14.29 -10.75 39.09
CA LEU A 67 -14.76 -9.53 39.76
C LEU A 67 -15.39 -9.80 41.13
N GLN A 68 -15.95 -10.99 41.37
CA GLN A 68 -16.46 -11.37 42.68
C GLN A 68 -15.34 -11.66 43.67
N GLU A 69 -14.29 -12.36 43.23
CA GLU A 69 -13.17 -12.77 44.09
C GLU A 69 -12.15 -11.64 44.31
N PHE A 70 -11.74 -10.95 43.25
CA PHE A 70 -10.63 -10.01 43.28
C PHE A 70 -11.05 -8.54 43.18
N ARG A 71 -12.36 -8.26 43.03
CA ARG A 71 -12.98 -6.95 42.75
C ARG A 71 -12.57 -6.28 41.44
N GLU A 72 -11.34 -6.49 40.97
CA GLU A 72 -10.79 -5.96 39.74
C GLU A 72 -10.06 -7.03 38.93
N LEU A 73 -10.16 -6.96 37.59
CA LEU A 73 -9.47 -7.88 36.69
C LEU A 73 -7.94 -7.84 36.81
N ARG A 74 -7.37 -6.69 37.18
CA ARG A 74 -5.91 -6.51 37.30
C ARG A 74 -5.34 -7.27 38.49
N MET A 75 -6.15 -7.46 39.53
CA MET A 75 -5.72 -8.11 40.76
C MET A 75 -5.68 -9.64 40.62
N ALA A 76 -6.35 -10.20 39.63
CA ALA A 76 -6.29 -11.62 39.30
C ALA A 76 -5.11 -11.98 38.36
N VAL A 77 -4.24 -11.03 38.02
CA VAL A 77 -3.10 -11.29 37.13
C VAL A 77 -2.12 -12.25 37.82
N GLY A 78 -1.92 -13.43 37.23
CA GLY A 78 -1.10 -14.51 37.79
C GLY A 78 -1.92 -15.70 38.26
N GLU A 79 -3.23 -15.54 38.42
CA GLU A 79 -4.15 -16.62 38.79
C GLU A 79 -4.63 -17.42 37.57
N PRO A 80 -4.91 -18.73 37.71
CA PRO A 80 -5.34 -19.57 36.60
C PRO A 80 -6.66 -19.10 35.97
N ILE A 81 -7.55 -18.50 36.76
CA ILE A 81 -8.85 -17.97 36.30
C ILE A 81 -8.65 -16.79 35.33
N HIS A 82 -7.63 -15.95 35.58
CA HIS A 82 -7.32 -14.84 34.68
C HIS A 82 -6.69 -15.32 33.36
N ASP A 83 -5.89 -16.39 33.41
CA ASP A 83 -5.34 -17.01 32.19
C ASP A 83 -6.46 -17.63 31.34
N GLU A 84 -7.44 -18.29 31.95
CA GLU A 84 -8.64 -18.77 31.27
C GLU A 84 -9.40 -17.61 30.60
N TYR A 85 -9.59 -16.51 31.31
CA TYR A 85 -10.21 -15.30 30.75
C TYR A 85 -9.42 -14.74 29.55
N GLN A 86 -8.09 -14.72 29.62
CA GLN A 86 -7.25 -14.28 28.50
C GLN A 86 -7.37 -15.21 27.30
N GLU A 87 -7.38 -16.51 27.52
CA GLU A 87 -7.48 -17.50 26.45
C GLU A 87 -8.85 -17.41 25.76
N LEU A 88 -9.94 -17.33 26.54
CA LEU A 88 -11.29 -17.07 26.00
C LEU A 88 -11.34 -15.77 25.19
N ARG A 89 -10.63 -14.72 25.63
CA ARG A 89 -10.53 -13.46 24.87
C ARG A 89 -9.77 -13.64 23.55
N ARG A 90 -8.69 -14.44 23.52
CA ARG A 90 -7.94 -14.75 22.29
C ARG A 90 -8.77 -15.57 21.33
N ILE A 91 -9.42 -16.64 21.82
CA ILE A 91 -10.32 -17.50 21.06
C ILE A 91 -11.45 -16.65 20.47
N LEU A 92 -12.13 -15.82 21.26
CA LEU A 92 -13.18 -14.92 20.78
C LEU A 92 -12.71 -13.99 19.66
N ASN A 93 -11.56 -13.36 19.82
CA ASN A 93 -11.02 -12.47 18.77
C ASN A 93 -10.65 -13.25 17.51
N SER A 94 -10.14 -14.48 17.66
CA SER A 94 -9.79 -15.35 16.55
C SER A 94 -11.03 -15.80 15.79
N THR A 95 -12.08 -16.24 16.50
CA THR A 95 -13.34 -16.69 15.91
C THR A 95 -14.05 -15.56 15.19
N VAL A 96 -14.19 -14.38 15.80
CA VAL A 96 -14.78 -13.20 15.13
C VAL A 96 -14.02 -12.89 13.83
N ARG A 97 -12.69 -12.88 13.86
CA ARG A 97 -11.88 -12.64 12.65
C ARG A 97 -12.02 -13.74 11.61
N ALA A 98 -12.12 -15.00 12.04
CA ALA A 98 -12.31 -16.13 11.13
C ALA A 98 -13.67 -16.05 10.42
N GLU A 99 -14.72 -15.73 11.17
CA GLU A 99 -16.08 -15.58 10.66
C GLU A 99 -16.22 -14.36 9.74
N GLU A 100 -15.60 -13.22 10.09
CA GLU A 100 -15.53 -12.03 9.23
C GLU A 100 -14.82 -12.35 7.91
N ARG A 101 -13.68 -13.07 7.96
CA ARG A 101 -12.97 -13.51 6.75
C ARG A 101 -13.79 -14.48 5.92
N ALA A 102 -14.49 -15.42 6.55
CA ALA A 102 -15.33 -16.39 5.87
C ALA A 102 -16.50 -15.70 5.15
N LEU A 103 -17.17 -14.76 5.82
CA LEU A 103 -18.26 -13.98 5.22
C LEU A 103 -17.75 -13.12 4.05
N LEU A 104 -16.63 -12.41 4.23
CA LEU A 104 -16.04 -11.61 3.15
C LEU A 104 -15.67 -12.48 1.95
N LYS A 105 -15.15 -13.69 2.18
CA LYS A 105 -14.82 -14.64 1.11
C LYS A 105 -16.06 -15.09 0.34
N ARG A 106 -17.19 -15.35 1.03
CA ARG A 106 -18.47 -15.70 0.40
C ARG A 106 -19.01 -14.56 -0.47
N ILE A 107 -19.12 -13.36 0.09
CA ILE A 107 -19.54 -12.16 -0.65
C ILE A 107 -18.65 -11.91 -1.87
N GLN A 108 -17.33 -12.06 -1.70
CA GLN A 108 -16.40 -11.91 -2.82
C GLN A 108 -16.58 -13.00 -3.86
N GLN A 109 -16.95 -14.22 -3.48
CA GLN A 109 -17.19 -15.32 -4.40
C GLN A 109 -18.47 -15.06 -5.19
N GLU A 110 -19.58 -14.78 -4.51
CA GLU A 110 -20.86 -14.37 -5.11
C GLU A 110 -20.65 -13.23 -6.11
N TYR A 111 -19.93 -12.18 -5.71
CA TYR A 111 -19.61 -11.07 -6.62
C TYR A 111 -18.83 -11.51 -7.87
N ASN A 112 -17.83 -12.39 -7.73
CA ASN A 112 -17.07 -12.84 -8.91
C ASN A 112 -17.95 -13.68 -9.85
N ASP A 113 -18.93 -14.39 -9.29
CA ASP A 113 -19.80 -15.29 -10.04
C ASP A 113 -20.91 -14.49 -10.75
N THR A 114 -21.48 -13.46 -10.11
CA THR A 114 -22.57 -12.66 -10.67
C THR A 114 -22.11 -11.47 -11.51
N ALA A 115 -21.02 -10.78 -11.14
CA ALA A 115 -20.61 -9.53 -11.80
C ALA A 115 -20.34 -9.69 -13.32
N PRO A 116 -19.71 -10.77 -13.81
CA PRO A 116 -19.55 -10.99 -15.25
C PRO A 116 -20.88 -11.19 -15.96
N ILE A 117 -21.81 -11.94 -15.37
CA ILE A 117 -23.14 -12.21 -15.93
C ILE A 117 -23.92 -10.90 -16.04
N GLU A 118 -23.94 -10.11 -14.98
CA GLU A 118 -24.59 -8.80 -14.98
C GLU A 118 -23.94 -7.85 -16.01
N ALA A 119 -22.62 -7.89 -16.17
CA ALA A 119 -21.93 -7.07 -17.17
C ALA A 119 -22.33 -7.45 -18.60
N ILE A 120 -22.40 -8.76 -18.91
CA ILE A 120 -22.87 -9.25 -20.22
C ILE A 120 -24.33 -8.84 -20.44
N GLN A 121 -25.20 -9.06 -19.46
CA GLN A 121 -26.61 -8.67 -19.56
C GLN A 121 -26.79 -7.16 -19.78
N ARG A 122 -25.95 -6.33 -19.15
CA ARG A 122 -25.94 -4.88 -19.36
C ARG A 122 -25.51 -4.50 -20.78
N GLN A 123 -24.46 -5.15 -21.30
CA GLN A 123 -24.01 -4.95 -22.68
C GLN A 123 -25.11 -5.31 -23.70
N ILE A 124 -25.77 -6.45 -23.51
CA ILE A 124 -26.88 -6.88 -24.38
C ILE A 124 -28.03 -5.86 -24.33
N LYS A 125 -28.34 -5.32 -23.16
CA LYS A 125 -29.41 -4.33 -22.98
C LYS A 125 -29.03 -2.92 -23.42
N ALA A 126 -27.79 -2.69 -23.87
CA ALA A 126 -27.24 -1.36 -24.20
C ALA A 126 -27.39 -0.32 -23.07
N VAL A 127 -27.53 -0.76 -21.81
CA VAL A 127 -27.68 0.12 -20.65
C VAL A 127 -26.29 0.46 -20.12
N ARG A 128 -25.92 1.74 -20.17
CA ARG A 128 -24.69 2.26 -19.54
C ARG A 128 -24.87 2.35 -18.01
N ASP A 129 -23.89 1.94 -17.23
CA ASP A 129 -23.93 2.11 -15.77
C ASP A 129 -23.66 3.58 -15.44
N PRO A 130 -24.50 4.27 -14.63
CA PRO A 130 -24.18 5.59 -14.11
C PRO A 130 -22.82 5.65 -13.38
N ARG A 131 -22.33 4.51 -12.87
CA ARG A 131 -21.03 4.34 -12.21
C ARG A 131 -19.85 4.16 -13.18
N ASP A 132 -20.11 4.02 -14.48
CA ASP A 132 -19.09 4.09 -15.54
C ASP A 132 -18.72 5.54 -15.89
N THR A 133 -19.38 6.53 -15.27
CA THR A 133 -18.89 7.90 -15.32
C THR A 133 -17.53 7.98 -14.63
N PRO A 134 -16.50 8.58 -15.27
CA PRO A 134 -15.20 8.73 -14.66
C PRO A 134 -15.31 9.69 -13.46
N ASN A 135 -15.57 9.12 -12.28
CA ASN A 135 -15.48 9.85 -11.03
C ASN A 135 -13.97 10.01 -10.70
N PRO A 136 -13.42 11.25 -10.69
CA PRO A 136 -12.01 11.48 -10.42
C PRO A 136 -11.56 11.00 -9.03
N GLU A 137 -12.48 10.81 -8.07
CA GLU A 137 -12.18 10.26 -6.75
C GLU A 137 -12.07 8.71 -6.73
N ARG A 138 -12.63 8.03 -7.74
CA ARG A 138 -12.60 6.56 -7.89
C ARG A 138 -11.50 6.06 -8.81
N ASP A 139 -10.65 6.93 -9.35
CA ASP A 139 -9.57 6.51 -10.24
C ASP A 139 -8.70 5.48 -9.50
N PRO A 140 -8.63 4.22 -9.96
CA PRO A 140 -7.96 3.17 -9.23
C PRO A 140 -6.46 3.49 -9.21
N GLN A 141 -6.02 4.15 -8.14
CA GLN A 141 -4.64 4.55 -7.82
C GLN A 141 -3.74 4.40 -9.04
N GLN A 142 -3.82 5.38 -9.95
CA GLN A 142 -3.03 5.43 -11.17
C GLN A 142 -1.62 4.94 -10.82
N ILE A 143 -1.15 3.83 -11.43
CA ILE A 143 0.13 3.23 -11.03
C ILE A 143 1.18 4.34 -11.09
N LYS A 144 1.63 4.78 -9.91
CA LYS A 144 2.51 5.95 -9.77
C LYS A 144 3.88 5.70 -10.41
N ILE A 145 4.24 4.42 -10.55
CA ILE A 145 5.49 3.97 -11.14
C ILE A 145 5.27 3.75 -12.66
N PRO A 146 5.87 4.57 -13.53
CA PRO A 146 5.60 4.54 -14.96
C PRO A 146 6.00 3.21 -15.63
N GLU A 147 7.02 2.52 -15.11
CA GLU A 147 7.46 1.21 -15.61
C GLU A 147 6.40 0.14 -15.33
N ARG A 148 5.85 0.11 -14.11
CA ARG A 148 4.74 -0.80 -13.77
C ARG A 148 3.47 -0.50 -14.57
N ARG A 149 3.24 0.78 -14.87
CA ARG A 149 2.15 1.23 -15.77
C ARG A 149 2.33 0.68 -17.18
N ARG A 150 3.51 0.86 -17.77
CA ARG A 150 3.85 0.34 -19.10
C ARG A 150 3.77 -1.19 -19.16
N MET A 151 4.21 -1.88 -18.11
CA MET A 151 4.07 -3.35 -18.01
C MET A 151 2.61 -3.79 -17.97
N ALA A 152 1.76 -3.08 -17.24
CA ALA A 152 0.32 -3.37 -17.18
C ALA A 152 -0.38 -3.12 -18.52
N GLU A 153 -0.07 -2.01 -19.18
CA GLU A 153 -0.59 -1.68 -20.52
C GLU A 153 -0.17 -2.72 -21.57
N ALA A 154 1.10 -3.15 -21.51
CA ALA A 154 1.55 -4.27 -22.31
C ALA A 154 0.70 -5.50 -21.99
N ALA A 155 0.61 -5.96 -20.75
CA ALA A 155 -0.15 -7.16 -20.39
C ALA A 155 -1.63 -7.16 -20.84
N MET A 156 -2.27 -6.00 -20.99
CA MET A 156 -3.65 -5.88 -21.45
C MET A 156 -3.83 -5.76 -22.98
N SER A 157 -2.75 -5.69 -23.75
CA SER A 157 -2.84 -5.61 -25.22
C SER A 157 -3.11 -6.99 -25.84
N ASP A 158 -3.90 -7.03 -26.92
CA ASP A 158 -4.34 -8.25 -27.59
C ASP A 158 -3.20 -9.12 -28.16
N PRO A 159 -3.07 -10.39 -27.72
CA PRO A 159 -2.17 -11.42 -28.27
C PRO A 159 -2.14 -11.54 -29.79
N ALA A 160 -3.29 -11.37 -30.46
CA ALA A 160 -3.43 -11.58 -31.90
C ALA A 160 -2.67 -10.55 -32.75
N VAL A 161 -2.30 -9.40 -32.17
CA VAL A 161 -1.53 -8.35 -32.85
C VAL A 161 -0.02 -8.69 -32.92
N PHE A 162 0.41 -9.81 -32.31
CA PHE A 162 1.83 -10.12 -32.07
C PHE A 162 2.38 -11.16 -33.05
N VAL A 163 2.57 -10.76 -34.31
CA VAL A 163 3.25 -11.61 -35.31
C VAL A 163 4.54 -10.93 -35.80
N GLY A 164 5.58 -11.73 -36.00
CA GLY A 164 6.87 -11.31 -36.57
C GLY A 164 7.60 -10.22 -35.76
N HIS A 165 8.12 -9.20 -36.46
CA HIS A 165 8.97 -8.16 -35.86
C HIS A 165 8.31 -7.36 -34.73
N LYS A 166 6.97 -7.26 -34.73
CA LYS A 166 6.20 -6.56 -33.69
C LYS A 166 6.22 -7.31 -32.36
N ALA A 167 6.21 -8.65 -32.39
CA ALA A 167 6.32 -9.48 -31.20
C ALA A 167 7.71 -9.32 -30.54
N LEU A 168 8.77 -9.40 -31.34
CA LEU A 168 10.15 -9.22 -30.88
C LEU A 168 10.37 -7.82 -30.28
N SER A 169 9.95 -6.77 -30.97
CA SER A 169 10.07 -5.37 -30.51
C SER A 169 9.40 -5.15 -29.15
N ARG A 170 8.27 -5.83 -28.92
CA ARG A 170 7.54 -5.77 -27.65
C ARG A 170 8.22 -6.58 -26.56
N HIS A 171 8.77 -7.75 -26.87
CA HIS A 171 9.56 -8.53 -25.92
C HIS A 171 10.74 -7.70 -25.42
N ILE A 172 11.47 -7.05 -26.34
CA ILE A 172 12.55 -6.10 -26.01
C ILE A 172 12.03 -4.98 -25.11
N LYS A 173 10.92 -4.32 -25.47
CA LYS A 173 10.32 -3.27 -24.63
C LYS A 173 9.90 -3.78 -23.24
N CYS A 174 9.39 -5.00 -23.13
CA CYS A 174 9.02 -5.61 -21.86
C CYS A 174 10.26 -5.84 -20.99
N SER A 175 11.30 -6.47 -21.55
CA SER A 175 12.59 -6.68 -20.89
C SER A 175 13.22 -5.36 -20.45
N LEU A 176 13.21 -4.32 -21.28
CA LEU A 176 13.70 -2.99 -20.92
C LEU A 176 12.90 -2.36 -19.77
N ASN A 177 11.57 -2.51 -19.77
CA ASN A 177 10.74 -2.02 -18.66
C ASN A 177 10.99 -2.80 -17.37
N ILE A 178 11.24 -4.11 -17.44
CA ILE A 178 11.62 -4.94 -16.28
C ILE A 178 12.99 -4.49 -15.75
N ILE A 179 13.98 -4.31 -16.62
CA ILE A 179 15.30 -3.80 -16.24
C ILE A 179 15.18 -2.43 -15.60
N ALA A 180 14.40 -1.51 -16.20
CA ALA A 180 14.15 -0.19 -15.63
C ALA A 180 13.46 -0.27 -14.26
N LEU A 181 12.51 -1.19 -14.09
CA LEU A 181 11.85 -1.42 -12.81
C LEU A 181 12.80 -2.00 -11.75
N CYS A 182 13.67 -2.93 -12.12
CA CYS A 182 14.68 -3.50 -11.22
C CYS A 182 15.75 -2.47 -10.85
N ARG A 183 16.08 -1.53 -11.75
CA ARG A 183 16.96 -0.39 -11.48
C ARG A 183 16.29 0.67 -10.61
N ARG A 184 14.95 0.74 -10.59
CA ARG A 184 14.25 1.61 -9.65
C ARG A 184 14.49 1.13 -8.22
N ARG A 185 15.11 2.00 -7.43
CA ARG A 185 15.24 1.85 -5.98
C ARG A 185 13.87 2.08 -5.33
N GLU A 186 12.97 1.11 -5.46
CA GLU A 186 11.65 1.17 -4.87
C GLU A 186 11.75 1.19 -3.35
N ARG A 187 11.12 2.20 -2.73
CA ARG A 187 10.89 2.20 -1.30
C ARG A 187 9.87 1.11 -0.98
N ARG A 188 10.18 0.22 -0.04
CA ARG A 188 9.11 -0.37 0.78
C ARG A 188 8.50 0.79 1.57
N SER A 189 7.34 1.27 1.14
CA SER A 189 6.51 2.14 1.96
C SER A 189 6.08 1.32 3.17
N VAL A 190 6.89 1.36 4.23
CA VAL A 190 6.47 0.92 5.55
C VAL A 190 5.36 1.90 5.92
N ARG A 191 4.11 1.47 5.77
CA ARG A 191 2.97 2.21 6.28
C ARG A 191 3.30 2.64 7.71
N PRO A 192 3.27 3.94 8.04
CA PRO A 192 3.38 4.34 9.42
C PRO A 192 2.20 3.66 10.14
N ARG A 193 2.49 2.79 11.11
CA ARG A 193 1.50 2.53 12.16
C ARG A 193 1.45 3.82 12.99
N CYS A 194 0.71 4.80 12.51
CA CYS A 194 0.31 5.92 13.35
C CYS A 194 -0.91 5.45 14.12
N SER A 195 -0.68 5.17 15.40
CA SER A 195 -1.67 5.14 16.47
C SER A 195 -2.63 6.31 16.33
N GLY A 196 -3.92 6.03 16.52
CA GLY A 196 -4.98 7.03 16.48
C GLY A 196 -4.70 8.17 17.45
N GLY A 197 -4.80 9.39 16.93
CA GLY A 197 -4.88 10.62 17.69
C GLY A 197 -6.00 11.43 17.07
N GLN A 198 -7.01 11.71 17.86
CA GLN A 198 -8.20 12.48 17.52
C GLN A 198 -7.81 13.90 17.07
N VAL A 199 -8.54 14.42 16.09
CA VAL A 199 -8.54 15.83 15.73
C VAL A 199 -9.75 16.48 16.42
N PRO A 200 -9.60 17.67 17.02
CA PRO A 200 -10.67 18.66 17.05
C PRO A 200 -10.35 19.87 16.15
N PRO A 201 -11.39 20.66 15.78
CA PRO A 201 -11.48 21.32 14.48
C PRO A 201 -11.09 22.81 14.47
N GLU A 202 -10.91 23.29 13.24
CA GLU A 202 -11.08 24.66 12.71
C GLU A 202 -10.34 25.85 13.34
N SER A 203 -9.53 26.53 12.50
CA SER A 203 -9.84 27.92 12.16
C SER A 203 -9.09 28.41 10.90
N THR A 204 -9.90 28.81 9.92
CA THR A 204 -9.78 29.99 9.04
C THR A 204 -8.53 30.20 8.16
N VAL A 205 -8.80 30.19 6.84
CA VAL A 205 -7.94 30.57 5.70
C VAL A 205 -7.70 32.11 5.70
N PRO A 206 -6.62 32.63 5.11
CA PRO A 206 -6.74 33.16 3.74
C PRO A 206 -5.65 32.69 2.76
N SER A 207 -6.06 32.55 1.50
CA SER A 207 -5.27 32.25 0.29
C SER A 207 -4.15 33.27 0.05
N PRO A 208 -3.05 32.88 -0.63
CA PRO A 208 -2.83 33.50 -1.94
C PRO A 208 -2.26 32.55 -3.02
N GLN A 209 -2.92 32.62 -4.18
CA GLN A 209 -2.50 32.54 -5.59
C GLN A 209 -1.34 31.63 -6.08
N PRO A 210 -1.50 31.05 -7.30
CA PRO A 210 -0.54 30.10 -7.89
C PRO A 210 0.63 30.82 -8.55
N SER A 211 1.84 30.62 -8.03
CA SER A 211 3.07 30.99 -8.73
C SER A 211 3.51 29.89 -9.69
N LYS A 212 3.82 30.31 -10.92
CA LYS A 212 4.29 29.52 -12.07
C LYS A 212 5.57 28.72 -11.77
N PRO A 213 5.84 27.63 -12.50
CA PRO A 213 6.98 26.75 -12.27
C PRO A 213 8.29 27.43 -12.67
N SER A 214 9.12 27.76 -11.69
CA SER A 214 10.51 28.14 -11.97
C SER A 214 11.35 26.88 -12.09
N ALA A 215 11.38 26.34 -13.30
CA ALA A 215 12.53 25.57 -13.77
C ALA A 215 13.66 26.57 -14.00
N ASN A 216 14.58 26.66 -13.04
CA ASN A 216 15.98 27.06 -13.18
C ASN A 216 16.57 27.19 -11.79
N HIS A 217 17.37 26.21 -11.38
CA HIS A 217 18.24 26.33 -10.22
C HIS A 217 19.64 25.91 -10.64
N GLU A 218 20.31 26.77 -11.40
CA GLU A 218 21.74 26.98 -11.22
C GLU A 218 21.92 27.64 -9.85
N THR A 219 21.98 26.81 -8.81
CA THR A 219 22.33 27.28 -7.47
C THR A 219 23.59 26.53 -7.07
N VAL A 220 24.71 27.24 -7.05
CA VAL A 220 26.08 26.73 -6.78
C VAL A 220 26.29 26.43 -5.28
N GLY A 221 25.22 26.29 -4.50
CA GLY A 221 25.25 26.01 -3.06
C GLY A 221 24.51 24.72 -2.72
N PRO A 222 24.97 23.95 -1.70
CA PRO A 222 24.31 22.72 -1.28
C PRO A 222 22.89 22.98 -0.80
N LEU A 223 21.92 22.24 -1.35
CA LEU A 223 20.54 22.32 -0.87
C LEU A 223 20.48 21.81 0.57
N THR A 224 20.07 22.66 1.49
CA THR A 224 19.83 22.28 2.87
C THR A 224 18.45 21.63 3.00
N CYS A 225 18.39 20.45 3.62
CA CYS A 225 17.14 19.79 3.95
C CYS A 225 16.33 20.64 4.93
N GLN A 226 15.07 20.95 4.62
CA GLN A 226 14.20 21.67 5.56
C GLN A 226 13.53 20.70 6.53
N LYS A 227 13.57 21.01 7.83
CA LYS A 227 12.90 20.25 8.90
C LYS A 227 13.20 18.74 8.82
N ASN A 228 12.16 17.91 8.70
CA ASN A 228 12.25 16.45 8.66
C ASN A 228 12.18 15.90 7.22
N GLN A 229 12.85 16.53 6.26
CA GLN A 229 12.96 16.02 4.89
C GLN A 229 14.13 15.05 4.74
N CYS A 230 14.02 14.13 3.78
CA CYS A 230 15.09 13.17 3.52
C CYS A 230 15.92 13.59 2.31
N LEU A 231 17.23 13.75 2.52
CA LEU A 231 18.20 14.13 1.48
C LEU A 231 18.09 13.26 0.22
N PHE A 232 18.13 11.93 0.38
CA PHE A 232 17.98 10.98 -0.74
C PHE A 232 16.64 11.07 -1.48
N CYS A 233 15.64 11.70 -0.89
CA CYS A 233 14.29 11.77 -1.44
C CYS A 233 14.12 13.04 -2.27
N LEU A 234 14.68 14.14 -1.79
CA LEU A 234 14.75 15.40 -2.52
C LEU A 234 15.44 15.23 -3.86
N PHE A 235 16.57 14.51 -3.89
CA PHE A 235 17.38 14.27 -5.08
C PHE A 235 17.04 12.97 -5.85
N SER A 236 15.79 12.52 -5.78
CA SER A 236 15.37 11.29 -6.49
C SER A 236 14.33 11.58 -7.56
N ASP A 237 14.19 10.68 -8.54
CA ASP A 237 13.22 10.76 -9.65
C ASP A 237 11.76 10.47 -9.21
N LEU A 238 11.43 10.78 -7.96
CA LEU A 238 10.08 10.59 -7.42
C LEU A 238 9.16 11.75 -7.83
N PRO A 239 7.82 11.56 -7.80
CA PRO A 239 6.87 12.65 -7.94
C PRO A 239 7.14 13.74 -6.89
N GLN A 240 6.82 15.00 -7.21
CA GLN A 240 7.12 16.15 -6.36
C GLN A 240 6.64 15.99 -4.91
N GLU A 241 5.41 15.50 -4.71
CA GLU A 241 4.83 15.20 -3.40
C GLU A 241 5.70 14.25 -2.54
N ASP A 242 6.33 13.26 -3.19
CA ASP A 242 7.16 12.24 -2.52
C ASP A 242 8.63 12.68 -2.36
N ARG A 243 9.09 13.64 -3.18
CA ARG A 243 10.43 14.26 -3.07
C ARG A 243 10.47 15.21 -1.88
N GLU A 244 9.48 16.10 -1.80
CA GLU A 244 9.41 17.17 -0.81
C GLU A 244 8.75 16.72 0.51
N LYS A 245 8.37 15.44 0.59
CA LYS A 245 7.69 14.85 1.74
C LYS A 245 8.42 15.15 3.06
N GLN A 246 7.68 15.81 3.95
CA GLN A 246 8.12 16.06 5.31
C GLN A 246 7.61 14.96 6.23
N TYR A 247 8.51 14.36 7.02
CA TYR A 247 8.11 13.38 8.01
C TYR A 247 7.58 14.08 9.25
N ALA A 248 6.52 13.54 9.86
CA ALA A 248 5.88 14.16 11.03
C ALA A 248 6.83 14.31 12.24
N ARG A 249 7.80 13.40 12.39
CA ARG A 249 8.75 13.37 13.52
C ARG A 249 10.14 12.94 13.06
N LYS A 250 11.19 13.39 13.75
CA LYS A 250 12.60 13.06 13.47
C LYS A 250 12.86 11.54 13.43
N HIS A 251 12.34 10.79 14.40
CA HIS A 251 12.53 9.33 14.43
C HIS A 251 11.93 8.60 13.22
N CYS A 252 10.86 9.15 12.61
CA CYS A 252 10.28 8.59 11.38
C CYS A 252 11.21 8.81 10.18
N LEU A 253 11.84 9.98 10.12
CA LEU A 253 12.85 10.31 9.12
C LEU A 253 14.08 9.41 9.26
N GLN A 254 14.60 9.30 10.48
CA GLN A 254 15.76 8.46 10.81
C GLN A 254 15.51 7.02 10.40
N ARG A 255 14.40 6.43 10.87
CA ARG A 255 14.00 5.07 10.52
C ARG A 255 13.84 4.87 9.02
N HIS A 256 13.30 5.86 8.30
CA HIS A 256 13.19 5.81 6.85
C HIS A 256 14.55 5.84 6.17
N ALA A 257 15.42 6.77 6.53
CA ALA A 257 16.73 6.90 5.92
C ALA A 257 17.59 5.67 6.20
N GLU A 258 17.63 5.19 7.44
CA GLU A 258 18.41 4.03 7.83
C GLU A 258 17.91 2.75 7.17
N ARG A 259 16.60 2.49 7.15
CA ARG A 259 16.07 1.23 6.59
C ARG A 259 15.94 1.25 5.07
N CYS A 260 15.53 2.37 4.49
CA CYS A 260 15.18 2.44 3.07
C CYS A 260 16.32 2.94 2.20
N ARG A 261 17.23 3.76 2.74
CA ARG A 261 18.32 4.38 1.96
C ARG A 261 19.67 3.79 2.35
N LEU A 262 20.08 3.92 3.60
CA LEU A 262 21.36 3.43 4.10
C LEU A 262 21.40 1.92 4.27
N GLY A 263 20.26 1.26 4.48
CA GLY A 263 20.17 -0.19 4.64
C GLY A 263 20.48 -0.98 3.37
N GLN A 264 20.65 -0.31 2.24
CA GLN A 264 21.12 -0.92 0.99
C GLN A 264 22.65 -1.06 0.96
N PHE A 265 23.35 -0.31 1.81
CA PHE A 265 24.80 -0.31 1.92
C PHE A 265 25.21 -1.21 3.10
N ARG A 266 26.15 -2.12 2.85
CA ARG A 266 26.84 -2.91 3.87
C ARG A 266 27.82 -2.02 4.63
N ASP A 267 28.34 -2.54 5.73
CA ASP A 267 29.35 -1.81 6.49
C ASP A 267 30.66 -1.81 5.70
N GLY A 268 31.22 -0.62 5.47
CA GLY A 268 32.37 -0.41 4.58
C GLY A 268 32.03 -0.11 3.11
N ASP A 269 30.74 -0.08 2.73
CA ASP A 269 30.37 0.32 1.37
C ASP A 269 30.61 1.82 1.14
N LEU A 270 30.95 2.15 -0.11
CA LEU A 270 31.07 3.51 -0.60
C LEU A 270 29.69 4.13 -0.84
N ILE A 271 29.38 5.21 -0.10
CA ILE A 271 28.08 5.90 -0.15
C ILE A 271 28.26 7.26 -0.86
N PRO A 272 27.72 7.44 -2.07
CA PRO A 272 27.78 8.72 -2.77
C PRO A 272 26.79 9.74 -2.18
N CYS A 273 27.17 11.02 -2.15
CA CYS A 273 26.23 12.10 -1.84
C CYS A 273 25.17 12.23 -2.95
N PRO A 274 23.87 12.30 -2.61
CA PRO A 274 22.81 12.55 -3.60
C PRO A 274 22.90 13.92 -4.27
N ASP A 275 23.49 14.92 -3.61
CA ASP A 275 23.69 16.26 -4.17
C ASP A 275 25.00 16.29 -4.99
N ILE A 276 24.95 15.70 -6.18
CA ILE A 276 26.12 15.53 -7.05
C ILE A 276 26.75 16.88 -7.42
N LEU A 277 25.92 17.91 -7.62
CA LEU A 277 26.34 19.23 -8.08
C LEU A 277 27.04 20.02 -6.98
N ALA A 278 26.43 20.13 -5.79
CA ALA A 278 27.04 20.92 -4.73
C ALA A 278 28.19 20.19 -4.01
N CYS A 279 28.13 18.86 -3.96
CA CYS A 279 29.14 18.05 -3.29
C CYS A 279 30.17 17.44 -4.26
N ARG A 280 30.20 17.87 -5.53
CA ARG A 280 31.15 17.41 -6.55
C ARG A 280 31.28 15.89 -6.65
N GLY A 281 30.18 15.18 -6.46
CA GLY A 281 30.16 13.71 -6.47
C GLY A 281 30.95 13.03 -5.35
N MET A 282 31.17 13.67 -4.20
CA MET A 282 31.85 13.06 -3.05
C MET A 282 31.25 11.70 -2.68
N VAL A 283 32.14 10.76 -2.40
CA VAL A 283 31.81 9.39 -1.99
C VAL A 283 32.45 9.11 -0.64
N PHE A 284 31.66 8.60 0.30
CA PHE A 284 32.06 8.39 1.68
C PHE A 284 32.25 6.91 1.96
N ASN A 285 33.33 6.57 2.67
CA ASN A 285 33.56 5.20 3.11
C ASN A 285 32.70 4.91 4.35
N GLY A 286 31.58 4.21 4.18
CA GLY A 286 30.71 3.83 5.28
C GLY A 286 29.71 4.89 5.74
N LYS A 287 28.77 4.43 6.58
CA LYS A 287 27.56 5.17 6.99
C LYS A 287 27.87 6.36 7.89
N GLU A 288 28.88 6.26 8.75
CA GLU A 288 29.21 7.32 9.71
C GLU A 288 29.79 8.55 9.01
N HIS A 289 30.75 8.35 8.10
CA HIS A 289 31.33 9.42 7.30
C HIS A 289 30.26 10.15 6.46
N PHE A 290 29.35 9.39 5.86
CA PHE A 290 28.20 9.96 5.16
C PHE A 290 27.28 10.76 6.10
N LYS A 291 26.93 10.21 7.28
CA LYS A 291 26.05 10.89 8.26
C LYS A 291 26.65 12.23 8.71
N ASN A 292 27.95 12.27 8.96
CA ASN A 292 28.66 13.50 9.37
C ASN A 292 28.66 14.55 8.25
N HIS A 293 28.93 14.13 7.00
CA HIS A 293 28.82 15.01 5.85
C HIS A 293 27.39 15.54 5.65
N ALA A 294 26.39 14.66 5.72
CA ALA A 294 25.01 15.05 5.49
C ALA A 294 24.48 16.00 6.59
N ALA A 295 24.92 15.83 7.84
CA ALA A 295 24.59 16.72 8.94
C ALA A 295 25.24 18.11 8.78
N SER A 296 26.50 18.18 8.37
CA SER A 296 27.26 19.44 8.24
C SER A 296 26.88 20.25 7.00
N ILE A 297 26.79 19.61 5.84
CA ILE A 297 26.57 20.29 4.56
C ILE A 297 25.08 20.46 4.26
N HIS A 298 24.27 19.42 4.48
CA HIS A 298 22.84 19.42 4.11
C HIS A 298 21.89 19.65 5.28
N ARG A 299 22.38 19.83 6.51
CA ARG A 299 21.57 19.89 7.75
C ARG A 299 20.66 18.65 7.90
N PHE A 300 21.06 17.53 7.32
CA PHE A 300 20.33 16.27 7.36
C PHE A 300 20.78 15.45 8.56
N ILE A 301 20.08 15.64 9.68
CA ILE A 301 20.43 14.99 10.96
C ILE A 301 19.64 13.69 11.10
N LEU A 302 20.37 12.57 11.07
CA LEU A 302 19.85 11.22 11.30
C LEU A 302 20.00 10.80 12.76
#